data_AF-A0A654ZQD7-F1
#
_entry.id   AF-A0A654ZQD7-F1
#
_cell.length_a   1.000
_cell.length_b   1.000
_cell.length_c   1.000
_cell.angle_alpha   90.00
_cell.angle_beta   90.00
_cell.angle_gamma   90.00
#
_symmetry.space_group_name_H-M   'P 1'
#
loop_
_entity.id
_entity.type
_entity.pdbx_description
1 polymer ?
#
loop_
_entity_poly.entity_id
_entity_poly.type
_entity_poly.pdbx_seq_one_letter_code
_entity_poly.pdbx_strand_id
1 'polypeptide(L)' 'MHSVSLSEAAMETDAETLAEAILLTADVSCLKALLEVRNEIVAAGHTPSAQVPTTDDLNVAIEKLLAHQLRRRNR' A
#
# COMPACT_ATOMS: atom_id res chain seq x y z
N MET A 1 -11.25 -1.31 -10.32
CA MET A 1 -11.31 -1.85 -8.95
C MET A 1 -9.87 -2.13 -8.52
N HIS A 2 -9.42 -1.66 -7.36
CA HIS A 2 -8.08 -2.00 -6.85
C HIS A 2 -8.22 -3.29 -6.04
N SER A 3 -7.86 -4.41 -6.65
CA SER A 3 -7.93 -5.74 -6.03
C SER A 3 -6.54 -6.19 -5.60
N VAL A 4 -6.45 -6.83 -4.43
CA VAL A 4 -5.23 -7.52 -3.99
C VAL A 4 -5.30 -8.95 -4.51
N SER A 5 -4.27 -9.38 -5.24
CA SER A 5 -4.12 -10.76 -5.69
C SER A 5 -3.22 -11.52 -4.71
N LEU A 6 -3.73 -12.63 -4.17
CA LEU A 6 -2.99 -13.51 -3.26
C LEU A 6 -2.53 -14.75 -4.01
N SER A 7 -1.28 -15.14 -3.82
CA SER A 7 -0.77 -16.41 -4.33
C SER A 7 -1.23 -17.58 -3.46
N GLU A 8 -1.18 -18.79 -4.00
CA GLU A 8 -1.44 -20.01 -3.22
C GLU A 8 -0.52 -20.11 -2.00
N ALA A 9 0.76 -19.74 -2.15
CA ALA A 9 1.71 -19.72 -1.04
C ALA A 9 1.31 -18.74 0.08
N ALA A 10 0.69 -17.61 -0.25
CA ALA A 10 0.20 -16.66 0.75
C ALA A 10 -0.92 -17.27 1.63
N MET A 11 -1.69 -18.22 1.10
CA MET A 11 -2.76 -18.92 1.84
C MET A 11 -2.24 -19.91 2.89
N GLU A 12 -0.96 -20.28 2.84
CA GLU A 12 -0.30 -21.10 3.86
C GLU A 12 0.34 -20.28 4.99
N THR A 13 0.16 -18.96 4.94
CA THR A 13 0.59 -18.02 5.98
C THR A 13 -0.39 -18.05 7.14
N ASP A 14 0.06 -17.74 8.36
CA ASP A 14 -0.88 -17.47 9.44
C ASP A 14 -1.79 -16.27 9.12
N ALA A 15 -3.01 -16.29 9.67
CA ALA A 15 -4.03 -15.32 9.32
C ALA A 15 -3.68 -13.89 9.75
N GLU A 16 -2.91 -13.72 10.83
CA GLU A 16 -2.56 -12.41 11.38
C GLU A 16 -1.54 -11.72 10.48
N THR A 17 -0.43 -12.40 10.15
CA THR A 17 0.59 -11.81 9.28
C THR A 17 0.13 -11.67 7.84
N LEU A 18 -0.80 -12.53 7.38
CA LEU A 18 -1.46 -12.35 6.08
C LEU A 18 -2.38 -11.13 6.07
N ALA A 19 -3.17 -10.90 7.12
CA ALA A 19 -4.04 -9.73 7.21
C ALA A 19 -3.23 -8.43 7.20
N GLU A 20 -2.12 -8.39 7.93
CA GLU A 20 -1.20 -7.25 7.92
C GLU A 20 -0.60 -7.01 6.52
N ALA A 21 -0.21 -8.07 5.82
CA ALA A 21 0.31 -7.96 4.45
C ALA A 21 -0.72 -7.38 3.47
N ILE A 22 -2.00 -7.76 3.62
CA ILE A 22 -3.10 -7.22 2.82
C ILE A 22 -3.28 -5.73 3.10
N LEU A 23 -3.26 -5.32 4.37
CA LEU A 23 -3.37 -3.91 4.75
C LEU A 23 -2.21 -3.07 4.21
N LEU A 24 -0.97 -3.54 4.36
CA LEU A 24 0.22 -2.85 3.83
C LEU A 24 0.16 -2.71 2.31
N THR A 25 -0.33 -3.74 1.60
CA THR A 25 -0.53 -3.69 0.15
C THR A 25 -1.63 -2.67 -0.23
N ALA A 26 -2.72 -2.64 0.53
CA ALA A 26 -3.82 -1.71 0.32
C ALA A 26 -3.39 -0.25 0.56
N ASP A 27 -2.58 0.01 1.59
CA ASP A 27 -2.02 1.34 1.90
C ASP A 27 -1.16 1.84 0.73
N VAL A 28 -0.24 1.02 0.23
CA VAL A 28 0.58 1.37 -0.95
C VAL A 28 -0.31 1.66 -2.17
N SER A 29 -1.35 0.84 -2.39
CA SER A 29 -2.27 1.07 -3.51
C SER A 29 -3.07 2.37 -3.36
N CYS A 30 -3.51 2.69 -2.14
CA CYS A 30 -4.25 3.92 -1.85
C CYS A 30 -3.37 5.15 -2.07
N LEU A 31 -2.13 5.13 -1.58
CA LEU A 31 -1.18 6.23 -1.74
C LEU A 31 -0.85 6.48 -3.21
N LYS A 32 -0.69 5.44 -4.03
CA LYS A 32 -0.51 5.59 -5.48
C LYS A 32 -1.67 6.34 -6.13
N ALA A 33 -2.92 5.96 -5.82
CA ALA A 33 -4.10 6.63 -6.35
C ALA A 33 -4.19 8.10 -5.89
N LEU A 34 -3.84 8.39 -4.63
CA LEU A 34 -3.83 9.76 -4.11
C LEU A 34 -2.74 10.62 -4.78
N LEU A 35 -1.61 10.02 -5.17
CA LEU A 35 -0.58 10.73 -5.94
C LEU A 35 -1.01 11.02 -7.38
N GLU A 36 -1.86 10.20 -7.99
CA GLU A 36 -2.47 10.52 -9.29
C GLU A 36 -3.34 11.78 -9.16
N VAL A 37 -4.22 11.83 -8.15
CA VAL A 37 -5.03 13.02 -7.85
C VAL A 37 -4.16 14.25 -7.56
N ARG A 38 -3.08 14.08 -6.79
CA ARG A 38 -2.12 15.15 -6.53
C ARG A 38 -1.53 15.70 -7.82
N ASN A 39 -1.15 14.83 -8.74
CA ASN A 39 -0.56 15.22 -10.02
C ASN A 39 -1.57 15.99 -10.89
N GLU A 40 -2.85 15.61 -10.87
CA GLU A 40 -3.92 16.35 -11.54
C GLU A 40 -4.10 17.77 -10.96
N ILE A 41 -4.07 17.92 -9.63
CA ILE A 41 -4.14 19.23 -8.96
C ILE A 41 -2.97 20.13 -9.39
N VAL A 42 -1.75 19.58 -9.39
CA VAL A 42 -0.55 20.32 -9.83
C VAL A 42 -0.62 20.68 -11.31
N ALA A 43 -1.06 19.76 -12.17
CA ALA A 43 -1.20 19.99 -13.60
C ALA A 43 -2.24 21.07 -13.91
N ALA A 44 -3.27 21.24 -13.06
CA ALA A 44 -4.24 22.32 -13.14
C ALA A 44 -3.69 23.68 -12.65
N GLY A 45 -2.42 23.75 -12.22
CA GLY A 45 -1.80 24.98 -11.70
C GLY A 45 -2.14 25.29 -10.24
N HIS A 46 -2.71 24.34 -9.51
CA HIS A 46 -3.03 24.49 -8.09
C HIS A 46 -1.95 23.87 -7.20
N THR A 47 -1.89 24.32 -5.96
CA THR A 47 -1.03 23.72 -4.93
C THR A 47 -1.86 22.74 -4.08
N PRO A 48 -1.50 21.43 -4.04
CA PRO A 48 -2.16 20.46 -3.17
C PRO A 48 -2.11 20.88 -1.70
N SER A 49 -3.14 20.55 -0.93
CA SER A 49 -3.16 20.79 0.51
C SER A 49 -2.16 19.87 1.23
N ALA A 50 -1.77 20.25 2.45
CA ALA A 50 -0.89 19.43 3.29
C ALA A 50 -1.50 18.07 3.69
N GLN A 51 -2.80 17.87 3.46
CA GLN A 51 -3.48 16.59 3.70
C GLN A 51 -3.34 15.62 2.52
N VAL A 52 -2.94 16.10 1.34
CA VAL A 52 -2.71 15.24 0.17
C VAL A 52 -1.33 14.58 0.33
N PRO A 53 -1.26 13.24 0.35
CA PRO A 53 0.00 12.53 0.52
C PRO A 53 1.04 12.90 -0.53
N THR A 54 2.30 12.73 -0.15
CA THR A 54 3.48 13.02 -0.95
C THR A 54 4.15 11.73 -1.41
N THR A 55 5.12 11.87 -2.32
CA THR A 55 5.96 10.74 -2.75
C THR A 55 6.71 10.11 -1.57
N ASP A 56 7.07 10.89 -0.56
CA ASP A 56 7.78 10.40 0.62
C ASP A 56 6.86 9.47 1.45
N ASP A 57 5.58 9.80 1.59
CA ASP A 57 4.60 8.94 2.26
C ASP A 57 4.47 7.59 1.55
N LEU A 58 4.47 7.60 0.20
CA LEU A 58 4.46 6.37 -0.60
C LEU A 58 5.74 5.56 -0.40
N ASN A 59 6.91 6.20 -0.38
CA ASN A 59 8.18 5.51 -0.16
C ASN A 59 8.21 4.81 1.20
N VAL A 60 7.77 5.49 2.27
CA VAL A 60 7.65 4.92 3.61
C VAL A 60 6.71 3.71 3.63
N ALA A 61 5.56 3.79 2.94
CA ALA A 61 4.64 2.66 2.86
C ALA A 61 5.22 1.46 2.09
N ILE A 62 5.94 1.72 0.99
CA ILE A 62 6.64 0.67 0.23
C ILE A 62 7.70 0.01 1.10
N GLU A 63 8.49 0.78 1.84
CA GLU A 63 9.51 0.23 2.75
C GLU A 63 8.90 -0.66 3.82
N LYS A 64 7.78 -0.24 4.43
CA LYS A 64 7.04 -1.08 5.40
C LYS A 64 6.56 -2.39 4.78
N LEU A 65 5.99 -2.33 3.58
CA LEU A 65 5.54 -3.52 2.86
C LEU A 65 6.69 -4.47 2.53
N LEU A 66 7.84 -3.93 2.08
CA LEU A 66 9.03 -4.73 1.76
C LEU A 66 9.68 -5.34 3.00
N ALA A 67 9.61 -4.65 4.14
CA ALA A 67 10.13 -5.15 5.41
C ALA A 67 9.26 -6.25 6.05
N HIS A 68 7.98 -6.34 5.65
CA HIS A 68 7.04 -7.32 6.19
C HIS A 68 7.35 -8.74 5.72
N GLN A 69 7.29 -9.71 6.65
CA GLN A 69 7.54 -11.11 6.36
C GLN A 69 6.32 -11.96 6.68
N LEU A 70 5.86 -12.70 5.67
CA LEU A 70 4.81 -13.71 5.85
C LEU A 70 5.36 -14.88 6.68
N ARG A 71 4.68 -15.22 7.78
CA ARG A 71 5.07 -16.37 8.60
C ARG A 71 4.21 -17.57 8.24
N ARG A 72 4.85 -18.73 8.13
CA ARG A 72 4.12 -19.97 7.85
C ARG A 72 3.19 -20.29 9.02
N ARG A 73 1.98 -20.74 8.72
CA ARG A 73 1.06 -21.27 9.72
C ARG A 73 1.70 -22.49 10.41
N ASN A 74 1.97 -22.38 11.72
CA ASN A 74 2.34 -23.54 12.52
C ASN A 74 1.14 -24.49 12.58
N ARG A 75 1.36 -25.74 12.17
CA ARG A 75 0.33 -26.77 12.02
C ARG A 75 0.14 -27.55 13.31
#